data_AF-A0A6A6JZ57-F1
#
_entry.id   AF-A0A6A6JZ57-F1
#
_cell.length_a   1.000
_cell.length_b   1.000
_cell.length_c   1.000
_cell.angle_alpha   90.00
_cell.angle_beta   90.00
_cell.angle_gamma   90.00
#
_symmetry.space_group_name_H-M   'P 1'
#
loop_
_entity.id
_entity.type
_entity.pdbx_description
1 polymer ?
#
loop_
_entity_poly.entity_id
_entity_poly.type
_entity_poly.pdbx_seq_one_letter_code
_entity_poly.pdbx_strand_id
1 'polypeptide(L)'
;MRTAKQLGLHTTGSAVRCSNASISPGVSNFYIKSSGTSPELLMSDIKEGVYITDLFGSGVNLTTGDYSQGAFGFMIENGKVTHPVHGITVAGNLRDMFAGMHAANDLSFLRSVNSPTLRFEEVIGVKIHATSDIAVVGAGPVGLFTVFQAGMLGMSTCVIDALGEVGGQCAVLYPEKPIYDIPAYPVTLARDLVSNLKRQADPFKPTYLLRHTAEQVLEEGEYFVVVTDKEVGVRCRAIIIAAGSGGFGPNRPPLDGITEYEDKSIFYHVSDVSRFHGKRVVIAGGGDSAADWAVSLSEVADSVHVIHRRHSFRCAPNTLRNLEGLAERGQIKLLVPYQLAGLEGNDGILNGVIIRNIVSKEEIRIDADFLLHSLEFQQNSGQLPTGALELRVFTYR
;
A
#
# COMPACT_ATOMS: atom_id res chain seq x y z
N MET A 1 -8.54 44.54 -26.11
CA MET A 1 -9.83 45.28 -25.95
C MET A 1 -11.04 44.38 -25.70
N ARG A 2 -11.24 43.26 -26.41
CA ARG A 2 -12.45 42.40 -26.25
C ARG A 2 -12.65 41.86 -24.82
N THR A 3 -11.61 41.34 -24.17
CA THR A 3 -11.70 40.72 -22.82
C THR A 3 -12.05 41.74 -21.73
N ALA A 4 -11.39 42.90 -21.71
CA ALA A 4 -11.71 43.97 -20.76
C ALA A 4 -13.15 44.47 -20.93
N LYS A 5 -13.62 44.57 -22.19
CA LYS A 5 -15.01 44.95 -22.51
C LYS A 5 -16.03 43.91 -22.03
N GLN A 6 -15.72 42.61 -22.10
CA GLN A 6 -16.59 41.55 -21.58
C GLN A 6 -16.73 41.59 -20.05
N LEU A 7 -15.70 42.06 -19.34
CA LEU A 7 -15.69 42.20 -17.89
C LEU A 7 -16.12 43.60 -17.40
N GLY A 8 -16.45 44.53 -18.30
CA GLY A 8 -16.78 45.92 -17.94
C GLY A 8 -15.60 46.73 -17.39
N LEU A 9 -14.36 46.32 -17.68
CA LEU A 9 -13.14 46.93 -17.17
C LEU A 9 -12.42 47.78 -18.22
N HIS A 10 -11.60 48.73 -17.76
CA HIS A 10 -10.66 49.47 -18.62
C HIS A 10 -9.47 48.59 -19.00
N THR A 11 -9.03 48.68 -20.25
CA THR A 11 -7.89 47.87 -20.73
C THR A 11 -6.56 48.42 -20.23
N THR A 12 -5.68 47.54 -19.77
CA THR A 12 -4.32 47.90 -19.32
C THR A 12 -3.30 48.04 -20.46
N GLY A 13 -3.69 47.70 -21.70
CA GLY A 13 -2.77 47.65 -22.85
C GLY A 13 -1.82 46.44 -22.87
N SER A 14 -1.76 45.64 -21.80
CA SER A 14 -0.89 44.47 -21.70
C SER A 14 -1.50 43.24 -22.38
N ALA A 15 -0.82 42.71 -23.40
CA ALA A 15 -1.20 41.49 -24.10
C ALA A 15 0.01 40.81 -24.75
N VAL A 16 -0.12 39.53 -25.06
CA VAL A 16 0.87 38.73 -25.79
C VAL A 16 0.30 38.31 -27.14
N ARG A 17 1.19 38.15 -28.13
CA ARG A 17 0.84 37.60 -29.44
C ARG A 17 0.93 36.08 -29.38
N CYS A 18 -0.17 35.40 -29.64
CA CYS A 18 -0.23 33.94 -29.75
C CYS A 18 0.32 33.47 -31.11
N SER A 19 0.63 32.17 -31.22
CA SER A 19 1.17 31.54 -32.43
C SER A 19 0.28 31.70 -33.67
N ASN A 20 -1.04 31.83 -33.48
CA ASN A 20 -2.03 32.10 -34.54
C ASN A 20 -2.22 33.60 -34.84
N ALA A 21 -1.25 34.45 -34.45
CA ALA A 21 -1.28 35.91 -34.55
C ALA A 21 -2.37 36.63 -33.73
N SER A 22 -3.20 35.92 -32.95
CA SER A 22 -4.20 36.55 -32.08
C SER A 22 -3.53 37.28 -30.90
N ILE A 23 -4.16 38.35 -30.44
CA ILE A 23 -3.71 39.10 -29.26
C ILE A 23 -4.55 38.66 -28.06
N SER A 24 -3.88 38.08 -27.06
CA SER A 24 -4.53 37.58 -25.84
C SER A 24 -3.90 38.20 -24.59
N PRO A 25 -4.64 38.35 -23.48
CA PRO A 25 -4.04 38.71 -22.20
C PRO A 25 -2.91 37.74 -21.86
N GLY A 26 -1.78 38.25 -21.38
CA GLY A 26 -0.64 37.42 -21.01
C GLY A 26 0.35 38.16 -20.13
N VAL A 27 1.20 37.38 -19.46
CA VAL A 27 2.24 37.88 -18.56
C VAL A 27 3.46 38.33 -19.35
N SER A 28 3.97 39.53 -19.05
CA SER A 28 5.12 40.13 -19.74
C SER A 28 6.30 40.46 -18.80
N ASN A 29 6.06 40.46 -17.50
CA ASN A 29 6.99 40.94 -16.48
C ASN A 29 6.82 40.21 -15.13
N PHE A 30 6.51 38.91 -15.17
CA PHE A 30 6.34 38.14 -13.94
C PHE A 30 7.66 37.51 -13.50
N TYR A 31 7.99 37.64 -12.22
CA TYR A 31 9.10 36.92 -11.64
C TYR A 31 8.88 36.67 -10.15
N ILE A 32 9.49 35.59 -9.64
CA ILE A 32 9.51 35.28 -8.22
C ILE A 32 10.75 35.95 -7.60
N LYS A 33 10.53 36.73 -6.54
CA LYS A 33 11.62 37.42 -5.84
C LYS A 33 12.36 36.44 -4.93
N SER A 34 13.69 36.53 -4.95
CA SER A 34 14.58 35.69 -4.14
C SER A 34 14.46 35.92 -2.62
N SER A 35 14.70 34.85 -1.85
CA SER A 35 14.87 34.90 -0.38
C SER A 35 16.29 35.27 0.10
N GLY A 36 17.28 35.35 -0.81
CA GLY A 36 18.70 35.61 -0.47
C GLY A 36 19.54 34.34 -0.21
N THR A 37 18.91 33.18 -0.11
CA THR A 37 19.56 31.87 0.14
C THR A 37 20.10 31.25 -1.15
N SER A 38 21.28 30.61 -1.12
CA SER A 38 21.82 29.90 -2.30
C SER A 38 21.12 28.56 -2.55
N PRO A 39 21.09 28.05 -3.80
CA PRO A 39 20.55 26.73 -4.10
C PRO A 39 21.18 25.61 -3.24
N GLU A 40 22.49 25.67 -3.01
CA GLU A 40 23.21 24.68 -2.19
C GLU A 40 22.72 24.70 -0.73
N LEU A 41 22.49 25.89 -0.18
CA LEU A 41 21.98 25.99 1.19
C LEU A 41 20.53 25.53 1.29
N LEU A 42 19.69 25.81 0.27
CA LEU A 42 18.32 25.29 0.19
C LEU A 42 18.26 23.77 0.08
N MET A 43 19.29 23.13 -0.46
CA MET A 43 19.37 21.67 -0.54
C MET A 43 19.98 21.04 0.71
N SER A 44 20.77 21.77 1.50
CA SER A 44 21.67 21.22 2.51
C SER A 44 21.01 20.38 3.61
N ASP A 45 19.77 20.67 3.98
CA ASP A 45 18.98 19.98 5.01
C ASP A 45 18.09 18.85 4.44
N ILE A 46 18.06 18.67 3.12
CA ILE A 46 17.30 17.62 2.45
C ILE A 46 18.00 16.28 2.64
N LYS A 47 17.40 15.38 3.42
CA LYS A 47 17.91 14.00 3.59
C LYS A 47 17.80 13.21 2.29
N GLU A 48 16.63 13.26 1.66
CA GLU A 48 16.33 12.62 0.38
C GLU A 48 15.35 13.52 -0.38
N GLY A 49 15.57 13.73 -1.67
CA GLY A 49 14.73 14.56 -2.52
C GLY A 49 15.15 14.51 -3.99
N VAL A 50 14.52 15.34 -4.82
CA VAL A 50 14.83 15.41 -6.26
C VAL A 50 15.08 16.86 -6.68
N TYR A 51 16.21 17.09 -7.34
CA TYR A 51 16.52 18.32 -8.04
C TYR A 51 16.02 18.24 -9.48
N ILE A 52 14.92 18.91 -9.78
CA ILE A 52 14.27 18.89 -11.10
C ILE A 52 14.91 19.93 -12.02
N THR A 53 15.35 19.51 -13.21
CA THR A 53 15.88 20.42 -14.24
C THR A 53 14.88 20.67 -15.35
N ASP A 54 14.05 19.69 -15.67
CA ASP A 54 13.11 19.75 -16.78
C ASP A 54 11.78 19.10 -16.41
N LEU A 55 10.69 19.70 -16.87
CA LEU A 55 9.33 19.19 -16.75
C LEU A 55 8.77 18.89 -18.14
N PHE A 56 7.93 17.87 -18.24
CA PHE A 56 7.25 17.52 -19.47
C PHE A 56 5.83 16.99 -19.20
N GLY A 57 5.00 17.04 -20.26
CA GLY A 57 3.59 16.70 -20.16
C GLY A 57 2.73 17.89 -19.75
N SER A 58 1.45 17.61 -19.50
CA SER A 58 0.49 18.57 -18.97
C SER A 58 -0.28 17.88 -17.87
N GLY A 59 -0.32 18.46 -16.68
CA GLY A 59 -1.12 17.90 -15.58
C GLY A 59 -1.28 18.89 -14.46
N VAL A 60 -1.81 20.07 -14.80
CA VAL A 60 -2.24 21.04 -13.80
C VAL A 60 -3.73 21.26 -13.94
N ASN A 61 -4.49 20.86 -12.92
CA ASN A 61 -5.89 21.21 -12.79
C ASN A 61 -6.02 22.49 -11.97
N LEU A 62 -6.25 23.63 -12.64
CA LEU A 62 -6.35 24.94 -11.98
C LEU A 62 -7.62 25.09 -11.12
N THR A 63 -8.59 24.18 -11.24
CA THR A 63 -9.83 24.23 -10.44
C THR A 63 -9.66 23.53 -9.09
N THR A 64 -9.05 22.35 -9.07
CA THR A 64 -8.81 21.58 -7.84
C THR A 64 -7.46 21.90 -7.19
N GLY A 65 -6.52 22.41 -7.98
CA GLY A 65 -5.13 22.62 -7.58
C GLY A 65 -4.26 21.38 -7.80
N ASP A 66 -4.78 20.29 -8.34
CA ASP A 66 -3.99 19.06 -8.52
C ASP A 66 -2.87 19.29 -9.54
N TYR A 67 -1.68 18.88 -9.14
CA TYR A 67 -0.45 18.97 -9.91
C TYR A 67 0.14 17.58 -10.11
N SER A 68 0.46 17.24 -11.35
CA SER A 68 1.08 15.99 -11.76
C SER A 68 1.83 16.23 -13.07
N GLN A 69 3.15 16.20 -13.05
CA GLN A 69 3.94 16.33 -14.28
C GLN A 69 5.12 15.38 -14.29
N GLY A 70 5.46 14.88 -15.48
CA GLY A 70 6.69 14.16 -15.69
C GLY A 70 7.89 15.08 -15.49
N ALA A 71 8.95 14.56 -14.88
CA ALA A 71 10.16 15.32 -14.63
C ALA A 71 11.44 14.54 -14.94
N PHE A 72 12.48 15.31 -15.26
CA PHE A 72 13.86 14.86 -15.31
C PHE A 72 14.68 15.67 -14.30
N GLY A 73 15.71 15.03 -13.75
CA GLY A 73 16.54 15.69 -12.76
C GLY A 73 17.57 14.77 -12.14
N PHE A 74 17.89 15.03 -10.89
CA PHE A 74 18.89 14.29 -10.13
C PHE A 74 18.38 14.03 -8.70
N MET A 75 18.76 12.90 -8.11
CA MET A 75 18.54 12.67 -6.68
C MET A 75 19.35 13.65 -5.84
N ILE A 76 18.78 14.06 -4.72
CA ILE A 76 19.44 14.76 -3.62
C ILE A 76 19.53 13.77 -2.46
N GLU A 77 20.74 13.46 -2.01
CA GLU A 77 21.00 12.63 -0.82
C GLU A 77 21.89 13.39 0.15
N ASN A 78 21.44 13.56 1.39
CA ASN A 78 22.15 14.31 2.44
C ASN A 78 22.62 15.70 1.96
N GLY A 79 21.72 16.40 1.28
CA GLY A 79 21.90 17.73 0.72
C GLY A 79 22.85 17.85 -0.46
N LYS A 80 23.21 16.73 -1.10
CA LYS A 80 24.06 16.72 -2.30
C LYS A 80 23.35 16.07 -3.47
N VAL A 81 23.54 16.66 -4.65
CA VAL A 81 23.10 16.05 -5.91
C VAL A 81 23.96 14.82 -6.21
N THR A 82 23.34 13.65 -6.40
CA THR A 82 24.06 12.38 -6.55
C THR A 82 24.01 11.80 -7.96
N HIS A 83 22.87 11.27 -8.38
CA HIS A 83 22.72 10.53 -9.64
C HIS A 83 21.48 10.96 -10.42
N PRO A 84 21.48 10.84 -11.76
CA PRO A 84 20.36 11.28 -12.59
C PRO A 84 19.13 10.39 -12.38
N VAL A 85 17.95 11.00 -12.44
CA VAL A 85 16.65 10.34 -12.44
C VAL A 85 15.85 10.74 -13.67
N HIS A 86 15.19 9.75 -14.26
CA HIS A 86 14.40 9.92 -15.46
C HIS A 86 13.03 9.26 -15.32
N GLY A 87 12.00 9.89 -15.91
CA GLY A 87 10.66 9.31 -15.97
C GLY A 87 9.94 9.24 -14.62
N ILE A 88 10.25 10.16 -13.72
CA ILE A 88 9.52 10.32 -12.47
C ILE A 88 8.31 11.23 -12.68
N THR A 89 7.28 11.06 -11.86
CA THR A 89 6.14 11.97 -11.80
C THR A 89 6.21 12.78 -10.53
N VAL A 90 6.16 14.10 -10.68
CA VAL A 90 6.13 15.05 -9.58
C VAL A 90 4.68 15.41 -9.34
N ALA A 91 4.18 15.08 -8.15
CA ALA A 91 2.78 15.24 -7.83
C ALA A 91 2.54 15.93 -6.49
N GLY A 92 1.42 16.63 -6.39
CA GLY A 92 1.00 17.34 -5.19
C GLY A 92 -0.22 18.22 -5.45
N ASN A 93 -0.59 19.04 -4.47
CA ASN A 93 -1.57 20.11 -4.66
C ASN A 93 -0.86 21.46 -4.68
N LEU A 94 -1.15 22.29 -5.68
CA LEU A 94 -0.54 23.60 -5.86
C LEU A 94 -0.67 24.49 -4.62
N ARG A 95 -1.78 24.38 -3.86
CA ARG A 95 -1.97 25.18 -2.65
C ARG A 95 -0.90 24.87 -1.60
N ASP A 96 -0.65 23.59 -1.40
CA ASP A 96 0.29 23.09 -0.38
C ASP A 96 1.74 23.31 -0.84
N MET A 97 1.99 23.05 -2.13
CA MET A 97 3.27 23.38 -2.77
C MET A 97 3.60 24.87 -2.60
N PHE A 98 2.69 25.78 -2.94
CA PHE A 98 2.94 27.21 -2.79
C PHE A 98 3.05 27.66 -1.33
N ALA A 99 2.36 26.98 -0.39
CA ALA A 99 2.47 27.28 1.04
C ALA A 99 3.87 26.98 1.58
N GLY A 100 4.51 25.90 1.12
CA GLY A 100 5.86 25.48 1.49
C GLY A 100 6.96 25.91 0.50
N MET A 101 6.73 26.94 -0.33
CA MET A 101 7.66 27.34 -1.38
C MET A 101 8.76 28.29 -0.86
N HIS A 102 10.02 27.96 -1.13
CA HIS A 102 11.19 28.79 -0.83
C HIS A 102 12.00 29.08 -2.09
N ALA A 103 12.34 30.35 -2.32
CA ALA A 103 13.00 30.83 -3.54
C ALA A 103 14.49 31.12 -3.33
N ALA A 104 15.36 30.58 -4.18
CA ALA A 104 16.81 30.79 -4.13
C ALA A 104 17.24 32.18 -4.65
N ASN A 105 18.54 32.47 -4.63
CA ASN A 105 19.18 33.73 -5.04
C ASN A 105 19.81 33.74 -6.43
N ASP A 106 19.49 32.75 -7.26
CA ASP A 106 19.99 32.54 -8.61
C ASP A 106 19.02 33.03 -9.71
N LEU A 107 18.15 33.99 -9.41
CA LEU A 107 17.21 34.54 -10.38
C LEU A 107 17.95 35.16 -11.58
N SER A 108 17.66 34.66 -12.78
CA SER A 108 18.13 35.22 -14.04
C SER A 108 16.96 35.66 -14.92
N PHE A 109 17.12 36.80 -15.61
CA PHE A 109 16.09 37.36 -16.49
C PHE A 109 16.36 36.96 -17.94
N LEU A 110 15.74 35.86 -18.36
CA LEU A 110 15.91 35.29 -19.70
C LEU A 110 14.63 35.38 -20.55
N ARG A 111 13.46 35.50 -19.92
CA ARG A 111 12.14 35.46 -20.58
C ARG A 111 11.16 36.48 -19.97
N SER A 112 9.91 36.48 -20.43
CA SER A 112 8.82 37.31 -19.84
C SER A 112 8.30 36.79 -18.49
N VAL A 113 8.62 35.55 -18.17
CA VAL A 113 8.35 34.87 -16.89
C VAL A 113 9.67 34.26 -16.43
N ASN A 114 10.11 34.60 -15.22
CA ASN A 114 11.38 34.13 -14.68
C ASN A 114 11.21 33.61 -13.26
N SER A 115 11.98 32.60 -12.89
CA SER A 115 11.99 32.04 -11.55
C SER A 115 13.43 31.75 -11.16
N PRO A 116 13.84 31.98 -9.89
CA PRO A 116 15.02 31.33 -9.34
C PRO A 116 14.75 29.82 -9.18
N THR A 117 15.74 29.09 -8.70
CA THR A 117 15.54 27.75 -8.13
C THR A 117 14.49 27.83 -7.01
N LEU A 118 13.51 26.92 -7.04
CA LEU A 118 12.46 26.84 -6.04
C LEU A 118 12.58 25.51 -5.31
N ARG A 119 12.46 25.55 -3.99
CA ARG A 119 12.23 24.38 -3.15
C ARG A 119 10.76 24.35 -2.75
N PHE A 120 10.20 23.15 -2.76
CA PHE A 120 8.86 22.86 -2.24
C PHE A 120 8.99 21.81 -1.15
N GLU A 121 8.33 22.00 -0.01
CA GLU A 121 8.39 21.07 1.14
C GLU A 121 7.48 19.84 0.96
N GLU A 122 6.33 19.99 0.32
CA GLU A 122 5.31 18.95 0.17
C GLU A 122 5.13 18.54 -1.31
N VAL A 123 6.11 17.82 -1.85
CA VAL A 123 6.04 17.29 -3.21
C VAL A 123 6.45 15.83 -3.22
N ILE A 124 5.56 14.97 -3.72
CA ILE A 124 5.83 13.54 -3.83
C ILE A 124 6.47 13.27 -5.19
N GLY A 125 7.71 12.79 -5.15
CA GLY A 125 8.37 12.20 -6.31
C GLY A 125 7.95 10.76 -6.47
N VAL A 126 7.00 10.47 -7.36
CA VAL A 126 6.52 9.12 -7.60
C VAL A 126 7.37 8.46 -8.68
N LYS A 127 8.00 7.33 -8.34
CA LYS A 127 8.71 6.50 -9.32
C LYS A 127 7.72 5.62 -10.08
N ILE A 128 7.60 5.80 -11.39
CA ILE A 128 6.76 4.91 -12.22
C ILE A 128 7.45 3.55 -12.36
N HIS A 129 6.86 2.53 -11.74
CA HIS A 129 7.36 1.15 -11.79
C HIS A 129 6.82 0.38 -12.99
N ALA A 130 5.57 0.64 -13.37
CA ALA A 130 4.92 -0.02 -14.50
C ALA A 130 4.05 0.96 -15.29
N THR A 131 3.92 0.70 -16.59
CA THR A 131 2.92 1.33 -17.46
C THR A 131 2.07 0.23 -18.08
N SER A 132 0.75 0.37 -18.01
CA SER A 132 -0.21 -0.59 -18.57
C SER A 132 -1.41 0.14 -19.17
N ASP A 133 -2.26 -0.54 -19.92
CA ASP A 133 -3.54 0.04 -20.36
C ASP A 133 -4.49 0.18 -19.16
N ILE A 134 -4.52 -0.86 -18.31
CA ILE A 134 -5.39 -0.93 -17.12
C ILE A 134 -4.56 -1.19 -15.86
N ALA A 135 -4.80 -0.42 -14.79
CA ALA A 135 -4.42 -0.79 -13.44
C ALA A 135 -5.59 -1.49 -12.74
N VAL A 136 -5.36 -2.67 -12.17
CA VAL A 136 -6.38 -3.43 -11.42
C VAL A 136 -6.04 -3.39 -9.94
N VAL A 137 -6.87 -2.75 -9.13
CA VAL A 137 -6.68 -2.67 -7.67
C VAL A 137 -7.38 -3.85 -7.03
N GLY A 138 -6.62 -4.87 -6.64
CA GLY A 138 -7.08 -6.13 -6.05
C GLY A 138 -6.77 -7.34 -6.94
N ALA A 139 -6.06 -8.32 -6.38
CA ALA A 139 -5.68 -9.59 -6.98
C ALA A 139 -6.57 -10.75 -6.52
N GLY A 140 -7.79 -10.48 -6.07
CA GLY A 140 -8.81 -11.49 -5.79
C GLY A 140 -9.35 -12.19 -7.04
N PRO A 141 -10.31 -13.12 -6.91
CA PRO A 141 -10.88 -13.85 -8.04
C PRO A 141 -11.41 -12.94 -9.16
N VAL A 142 -12.09 -11.85 -8.77
CA VAL A 142 -12.60 -10.84 -9.71
C VAL A 142 -11.46 -10.13 -10.43
N GLY A 143 -10.43 -9.68 -9.71
CA GLY A 143 -9.27 -9.02 -10.31
C GLY A 143 -8.49 -9.91 -11.27
N LEU A 144 -8.30 -11.19 -10.93
CA LEU A 144 -7.69 -12.17 -11.83
C LEU A 144 -8.54 -12.40 -13.09
N PHE A 145 -9.87 -12.48 -12.96
CA PHE A 145 -10.75 -12.61 -14.11
C PHE A 145 -10.79 -11.32 -14.97
N THR A 146 -10.65 -10.14 -14.35
CA THR A 146 -10.47 -8.87 -15.07
C THR A 146 -9.23 -8.89 -15.95
N VAL A 147 -8.10 -9.40 -15.45
CA VAL A 147 -6.88 -9.57 -16.25
C VAL A 147 -7.14 -10.41 -17.48
N PHE A 148 -7.83 -11.55 -17.31
CA PHE A 148 -8.19 -12.43 -18.42
C PHE A 148 -9.03 -11.70 -19.47
N GLN A 149 -10.10 -11.00 -19.07
CA GLN A 149 -10.98 -10.29 -19.99
C GLN A 149 -10.27 -9.12 -20.70
N ALA A 150 -9.46 -8.34 -19.98
CA ALA A 150 -8.64 -7.29 -20.57
C ALA A 150 -7.65 -7.85 -21.60
N GLY A 151 -7.00 -8.96 -21.26
CA GLY A 151 -6.08 -9.66 -22.14
C GLY A 151 -6.74 -10.18 -23.43
N MET A 152 -7.97 -10.70 -23.34
CA MET A 152 -8.76 -11.09 -24.52
C MET A 152 -9.04 -9.93 -25.48
N LEU A 153 -9.09 -8.70 -24.96
CA LEU A 153 -9.25 -7.47 -25.74
C LEU A 153 -7.91 -6.86 -26.18
N GLY A 154 -6.78 -7.55 -25.91
CA GLY A 154 -5.44 -7.08 -26.26
C GLY A 154 -4.89 -5.98 -25.35
N MET A 155 -5.49 -5.76 -24.18
CA MET A 155 -5.08 -4.73 -23.23
C MET A 155 -4.10 -5.28 -22.19
N SER A 156 -3.03 -4.53 -21.93
CA SER A 156 -2.05 -4.83 -20.89
C SER A 156 -2.56 -4.44 -19.50
N THR A 157 -2.19 -5.21 -18.47
CA THR A 157 -2.66 -4.98 -17.10
C THR A 157 -1.52 -4.98 -16.07
N CYS A 158 -1.66 -4.13 -15.06
CA CYS A 158 -0.85 -4.16 -13.85
C CYS A 158 -1.79 -4.31 -12.65
N VAL A 159 -1.62 -5.37 -11.86
CA VAL A 159 -2.46 -5.70 -10.70
C VAL A 159 -1.74 -5.27 -9.43
N ILE A 160 -2.42 -4.50 -8.57
CA ILE A 160 -1.90 -3.99 -7.30
C ILE A 160 -2.67 -4.66 -6.17
N ASP A 161 -1.98 -5.28 -5.21
CA ASP A 161 -2.62 -5.86 -4.02
C ASP A 161 -1.69 -5.79 -2.79
N ALA A 162 -2.28 -5.53 -1.63
CA ALA A 162 -1.58 -5.47 -0.35
C ALA A 162 -1.06 -6.85 0.08
N LEU A 163 -1.71 -7.93 -0.36
CA LEU A 163 -1.30 -9.30 -0.08
C LEU A 163 -0.02 -9.67 -0.84
N GLY A 164 0.75 -10.59 -0.26
CA GLY A 164 1.96 -11.14 -0.88
C GLY A 164 1.71 -12.20 -1.95
N GLU A 165 0.45 -12.56 -2.18
CA GLU A 165 0.01 -13.57 -3.15
C GLU A 165 -1.34 -13.19 -3.76
N VAL A 166 -1.69 -13.82 -4.88
CA VAL A 166 -2.99 -13.63 -5.52
C VAL A 166 -4.08 -14.47 -4.84
N GLY A 167 -5.34 -14.08 -5.02
CA GLY A 167 -6.51 -14.84 -4.59
C GLY A 167 -7.38 -14.15 -3.54
N GLY A 168 -6.92 -13.04 -2.95
CA GLY A 168 -7.70 -12.22 -2.03
C GLY A 168 -8.31 -13.06 -0.90
N GLN A 169 -9.61 -12.87 -0.64
CA GLN A 169 -10.34 -13.61 0.39
C GLN A 169 -10.24 -15.12 0.25
N CYS A 170 -10.26 -15.66 -0.97
CA CYS A 170 -10.20 -17.10 -1.20
C CYS A 170 -8.86 -17.69 -0.73
N ALA A 171 -7.75 -16.99 -0.98
CA ALA A 171 -6.43 -17.43 -0.54
C ALA A 171 -6.24 -17.25 0.97
N VAL A 172 -6.73 -16.15 1.53
CA VAL A 172 -6.41 -15.72 2.90
C VAL A 172 -7.37 -16.29 3.95
N LEU A 173 -8.68 -16.30 3.68
CA LEU A 173 -9.69 -16.58 4.69
C LEU A 173 -10.16 -18.03 4.71
N TYR A 174 -10.20 -18.68 3.54
CA TYR A 174 -10.81 -20.01 3.43
C TYR A 174 -10.23 -20.89 2.30
N PRO A 175 -8.90 -20.98 2.14
CA PRO A 175 -8.28 -21.69 1.01
C PRO A 175 -8.72 -23.16 0.86
N GLU A 176 -8.94 -23.82 2.00
CA GLU A 176 -9.35 -25.24 2.08
C GLU A 176 -10.86 -25.45 2.12
N LYS A 177 -11.69 -24.39 2.14
CA LYS A 177 -13.14 -24.57 2.19
C LYS A 177 -13.71 -24.81 0.79
N PRO A 178 -14.66 -25.75 0.65
CA PRO A 178 -15.38 -25.95 -0.60
C PRO A 178 -16.34 -24.79 -0.89
N ILE A 179 -16.40 -24.40 -2.15
CA ILE A 179 -17.31 -23.44 -2.77
C ILE A 179 -18.24 -24.24 -3.69
N TYR A 180 -19.55 -23.98 -3.63
CA TYR A 180 -20.57 -24.78 -4.30
C TYR A 180 -21.36 -24.02 -5.38
N ASP A 181 -21.13 -22.72 -5.49
CA ASP A 181 -21.92 -21.77 -6.29
C ASP A 181 -21.09 -21.10 -7.41
N ILE A 182 -19.98 -21.73 -7.81
CA ILE A 182 -19.25 -21.33 -9.02
C ILE A 182 -19.85 -22.06 -10.23
N PRO A 183 -20.31 -21.35 -11.28
CA PRO A 183 -20.90 -21.98 -12.46
C PRO A 183 -19.99 -23.07 -13.05
N ALA A 184 -20.60 -24.20 -13.42
CA ALA A 184 -19.94 -25.39 -13.95
C ALA A 184 -18.98 -26.14 -12.99
N TYR A 185 -18.86 -25.70 -11.72
CA TYR A 185 -18.18 -26.44 -10.65
C TYR A 185 -19.20 -26.85 -9.59
N PRO A 186 -19.66 -28.12 -9.55
CA PRO A 186 -20.53 -28.61 -8.48
C PRO A 186 -19.93 -28.43 -7.08
N VAL A 187 -18.60 -28.55 -6.98
CA VAL A 187 -17.80 -28.17 -5.82
C VAL A 187 -16.38 -27.85 -6.28
N THR A 188 -15.75 -26.83 -5.70
CA THR A 188 -14.33 -26.51 -5.90
C THR A 188 -13.73 -25.95 -4.61
N LEU A 189 -12.46 -26.23 -4.30
CA LEU A 189 -11.80 -25.55 -3.18
C LEU A 189 -11.47 -24.11 -3.58
N ALA A 190 -11.46 -23.20 -2.61
CA ALA A 190 -11.11 -21.80 -2.86
C ALA A 190 -9.70 -21.64 -3.46
N ARG A 191 -8.72 -22.41 -2.96
CA ARG A 191 -7.36 -22.45 -3.53
C ARG A 191 -7.33 -22.93 -4.98
N ASP A 192 -8.16 -23.92 -5.34
CA ASP A 192 -8.19 -24.50 -6.68
C ASP A 192 -8.82 -23.52 -7.67
N LEU A 193 -9.87 -22.82 -7.23
CA LEU A 193 -10.48 -21.73 -7.99
C LEU A 193 -9.46 -20.62 -8.31
N VAL A 194 -8.71 -20.15 -7.30
CA VAL A 194 -7.67 -19.13 -7.47
C VAL A 194 -6.58 -19.61 -8.42
N SER A 195 -6.10 -20.85 -8.25
CA SER A 195 -5.09 -21.45 -9.14
C SER A 195 -5.56 -21.50 -10.59
N ASN A 196 -6.82 -21.89 -10.83
CA ASN A 196 -7.42 -21.92 -12.16
C ASN A 196 -7.52 -20.52 -12.79
N LEU A 197 -7.99 -19.53 -12.02
CA LEU A 197 -8.09 -18.14 -12.48
C LEU A 197 -6.72 -17.54 -12.81
N LYS A 198 -5.71 -17.81 -11.96
CA LYS A 198 -4.34 -17.38 -12.23
C LYS A 198 -3.80 -18.02 -13.53
N ARG A 199 -3.95 -19.33 -13.70
CA ARG A 199 -3.56 -20.01 -14.95
C ARG A 199 -4.28 -19.47 -16.18
N GLN A 200 -5.52 -19.01 -16.02
CA GLN A 200 -6.29 -18.39 -17.09
C GLN A 200 -5.77 -16.99 -17.44
N ALA A 201 -5.28 -16.23 -16.44
CA ALA A 201 -4.72 -14.89 -16.60
C ALA A 201 -3.26 -14.89 -17.12
N ASP A 202 -2.45 -15.86 -16.71
CA ASP A 202 -1.00 -15.93 -16.98
C ASP A 202 -0.59 -15.80 -18.47
N PRO A 203 -1.32 -16.37 -19.46
CA PRO A 203 -0.98 -16.21 -20.88
C PRO A 203 -0.92 -14.75 -21.36
N PHE A 204 -1.65 -13.84 -20.69
CA PHE A 204 -1.68 -12.42 -21.02
C PHE A 204 -0.57 -11.60 -20.35
N LYS A 205 0.32 -12.27 -19.60
CA LYS A 205 1.52 -11.69 -18.97
C LYS A 205 1.22 -10.42 -18.15
N PRO A 206 0.26 -10.46 -17.20
CA PRO A 206 0.04 -9.32 -16.30
C PRO A 206 1.29 -9.01 -15.47
N THR A 207 1.46 -7.73 -15.13
CA THR A 207 2.41 -7.33 -14.09
C THR A 207 1.71 -7.41 -12.73
N TYR A 208 2.36 -8.04 -11.74
CA TYR A 208 1.83 -8.12 -10.37
C TYR A 208 2.69 -7.28 -9.43
N LEU A 209 2.09 -6.22 -8.89
CA LEU A 209 2.64 -5.38 -7.84
C LEU A 209 2.01 -5.79 -6.50
N LEU A 210 2.43 -6.95 -5.99
CA LEU A 210 1.99 -7.52 -4.72
C LEU A 210 2.72 -6.88 -3.54
N ARG A 211 2.16 -6.97 -2.32
CA ARG A 211 2.65 -6.24 -1.13
C ARG A 211 2.67 -4.72 -1.34
N HIS A 212 1.75 -4.18 -2.11
CA HIS A 212 1.59 -2.74 -2.32
C HIS A 212 0.12 -2.37 -2.22
N THR A 213 -0.19 -1.35 -1.44
CA THR A 213 -1.54 -0.82 -1.28
C THR A 213 -1.68 0.39 -2.18
N ALA A 214 -2.71 0.45 -3.03
CA ALA A 214 -3.02 1.66 -3.79
C ALA A 214 -3.65 2.70 -2.87
N GLU A 215 -3.04 3.88 -2.74
CA GLU A 215 -3.46 4.94 -1.79
C GLU A 215 -4.02 6.18 -2.49
N GLN A 216 -3.45 6.53 -3.64
CA GLN A 216 -3.80 7.76 -4.34
C GLN A 216 -3.89 7.52 -5.84
N VAL A 217 -4.80 8.25 -6.50
CA VAL A 217 -4.87 8.34 -7.96
C VAL A 217 -4.61 9.77 -8.37
N LEU A 218 -3.66 9.94 -9.26
CA LEU A 218 -3.32 11.23 -9.86
C LEU A 218 -3.76 11.23 -11.32
N GLU A 219 -4.34 12.32 -11.79
CA GLU A 219 -4.65 12.51 -13.21
C GLU A 219 -3.44 13.10 -13.94
N GLU A 220 -3.10 12.55 -15.11
CA GLU A 220 -1.98 12.97 -15.95
C GLU A 220 -2.41 12.99 -17.42
N GLY A 221 -3.19 14.01 -17.80
CA GLY A 221 -3.73 14.14 -19.17
C GLY A 221 -4.73 13.03 -19.48
N GLU A 222 -4.42 12.16 -20.45
CA GLU A 222 -5.23 10.97 -20.77
C GLU A 222 -4.88 9.73 -19.92
N TYR A 223 -3.95 9.88 -18.98
CA TYR A 223 -3.50 8.82 -18.10
C TYR A 223 -3.87 9.08 -16.65
N PHE A 224 -3.85 8.02 -15.86
CA PHE A 224 -3.86 8.04 -14.40
C PHE A 224 -2.55 7.45 -13.89
N VAL A 225 -2.09 7.93 -12.74
CA VAL A 225 -1.00 7.32 -11.97
C VAL A 225 -1.58 6.84 -10.65
N VAL A 226 -1.61 5.53 -10.45
CA VAL A 226 -1.97 4.91 -9.16
C VAL A 226 -0.72 4.87 -8.30
N VAL A 227 -0.69 5.65 -7.23
CA VAL A 227 0.40 5.72 -6.26
C VAL A 227 0.14 4.74 -5.12
N THR A 228 1.18 4.02 -4.73
CA THR A 228 1.13 3.03 -3.64
C THR A 228 1.76 3.55 -2.35
N ASP A 229 1.51 2.85 -1.26
CA ASP A 229 2.11 3.05 0.08
C ASP A 229 3.64 3.03 0.12
N LYS A 230 4.28 2.56 -0.97
CA LYS A 230 5.74 2.49 -1.11
C LYS A 230 6.30 3.50 -2.11
N GLU A 231 5.54 4.57 -2.39
CA GLU A 231 5.90 5.64 -3.33
C GLU A 231 6.20 5.16 -4.76
N VAL A 232 5.68 3.97 -5.08
CA VAL A 232 5.70 3.38 -6.42
C VAL A 232 4.42 3.75 -7.17
N GLY A 233 4.56 4.19 -8.42
CA GLY A 233 3.45 4.55 -9.31
C GLY A 233 3.21 3.53 -10.44
N VAL A 234 1.94 3.30 -10.76
CA VAL A 234 1.49 2.57 -11.95
C VAL A 234 0.76 3.53 -12.88
N ARG A 235 1.33 3.81 -14.05
CA ARG A 235 0.72 4.68 -15.06
C ARG A 235 -0.22 3.87 -15.95
N CYS A 236 -1.46 4.30 -16.09
CA CYS A 236 -2.49 3.58 -16.85
C CYS A 236 -3.50 4.52 -17.53
N ARG A 237 -4.34 3.99 -18.43
CA ARG A 237 -5.44 4.76 -19.06
C ARG A 237 -6.79 4.52 -18.39
N ALA A 238 -6.92 3.38 -17.70
CA ALA A 238 -8.11 3.01 -16.95
C ALA A 238 -7.73 2.33 -15.64
N ILE A 239 -8.57 2.52 -14.62
CA ILE A 239 -8.44 1.87 -13.32
C ILE A 239 -9.67 0.99 -13.11
N ILE A 240 -9.46 -0.28 -12.76
CA ILE A 240 -10.52 -1.20 -12.33
C ILE A 240 -10.32 -1.51 -10.85
N ILE A 241 -11.35 -1.24 -10.05
CA ILE A 241 -11.32 -1.48 -8.61
C ILE A 241 -11.98 -2.82 -8.31
N ALA A 242 -11.16 -3.79 -7.96
CA ALA A 242 -11.52 -5.14 -7.53
C ALA A 242 -11.09 -5.39 -6.07
N ALA A 243 -11.14 -4.36 -5.22
CA ALA A 243 -10.63 -4.35 -3.85
C ALA A 243 -11.43 -5.22 -2.86
N GLY A 244 -12.52 -5.85 -3.29
CA GLY A 244 -13.37 -6.68 -2.44
C GLY A 244 -13.97 -5.87 -1.29
N SER A 245 -13.85 -6.38 -0.06
CA SER A 245 -14.29 -5.71 1.17
C SER A 245 -13.27 -4.70 1.73
N GLY A 246 -12.17 -4.45 1.02
CA GLY A 246 -11.12 -3.50 1.40
C GLY A 246 -9.77 -4.18 1.64
N GLY A 247 -8.81 -3.39 2.14
CA GLY A 247 -7.44 -3.83 2.39
C GLY A 247 -7.40 -4.94 3.43
N PHE A 248 -6.76 -6.05 3.07
CA PHE A 248 -6.44 -7.14 3.99
C PHE A 248 -5.13 -6.83 4.69
N GLY A 249 -5.20 -6.63 6.00
CA GLY A 249 -4.05 -6.56 6.88
C GLY A 249 -4.14 -7.62 7.97
N PRO A 250 -3.00 -8.07 8.54
CA PRO A 250 -3.05 -8.90 9.73
C PRO A 250 -3.81 -8.17 10.83
N ASN A 251 -4.70 -8.87 11.53
CA ASN A 251 -5.35 -8.34 12.72
C ASN A 251 -4.30 -8.25 13.83
N ARG A 252 -3.66 -7.10 13.95
CA ARG A 252 -2.56 -6.91 14.90
C ARG A 252 -3.11 -6.90 16.33
N PRO A 253 -2.58 -7.74 17.24
CA PRO A 253 -2.89 -7.56 18.64
C PRO A 253 -2.31 -6.19 19.08
N PRO A 254 -3.02 -5.45 19.94
CA PRO A 254 -2.59 -4.13 20.39
C PRO A 254 -1.40 -4.27 21.37
N LEU A 255 -0.21 -4.50 20.81
CA LEU A 255 1.06 -4.66 21.53
C LEU A 255 2.04 -3.60 21.05
N ASP A 256 2.67 -2.91 22.00
CA ASP A 256 3.66 -1.88 21.70
C ASP A 256 4.87 -2.48 20.98
N GLY A 257 5.36 -1.80 19.93
CA GLY A 257 6.56 -2.21 19.18
C GLY A 257 6.40 -3.46 18.31
N ILE A 258 5.19 -4.01 18.14
CA ILE A 258 4.98 -5.26 17.39
C ILE A 258 5.56 -5.25 15.96
N THR A 259 5.50 -4.10 15.29
CA THR A 259 5.99 -3.93 13.91
C THR A 259 7.49 -4.19 13.76
N GLU A 260 8.28 -4.05 14.82
CA GLU A 260 9.73 -4.30 14.77
C GLU A 260 10.08 -5.79 14.62
N TYR A 261 9.16 -6.65 15.06
CA TYR A 261 9.30 -8.12 15.07
C TYR A 261 8.57 -8.81 13.92
N GLU A 262 7.67 -8.10 13.23
CA GLU A 262 6.93 -8.62 12.07
C GLU A 262 7.91 -9.11 10.99
N ASP A 263 7.57 -10.23 10.34
CA ASP A 263 8.38 -10.93 9.34
C ASP A 263 9.74 -11.48 9.82
N LYS A 264 10.14 -11.22 11.07
CA LYS A 264 11.36 -11.75 11.70
C LYS A 264 11.07 -12.87 12.68
N SER A 265 10.30 -12.56 13.73
CA SER A 265 9.93 -13.52 14.78
C SER A 265 8.43 -13.53 15.11
N ILE A 266 7.67 -12.56 14.59
CA ILE A 266 6.21 -12.57 14.65
C ILE A 266 5.65 -12.83 13.26
N PHE A 267 4.77 -13.82 13.17
CA PHE A 267 4.11 -14.20 11.94
C PHE A 267 2.59 -14.25 12.11
N TYR A 268 1.88 -13.92 11.04
CA TYR A 268 0.43 -14.03 10.95
C TYR A 268 -0.01 -15.19 10.05
N HIS A 269 0.93 -15.74 9.29
CA HIS A 269 0.77 -16.89 8.42
C HIS A 269 2.08 -17.68 8.37
N VAL A 270 2.00 -19.00 8.22
CA VAL A 270 3.17 -19.88 8.10
C VAL A 270 3.27 -20.37 6.65
N SER A 271 4.26 -19.85 5.94
CA SER A 271 4.60 -20.29 4.58
C SER A 271 5.61 -21.45 4.56
N ASP A 272 6.45 -21.56 5.58
CA ASP A 272 7.48 -22.60 5.71
C ASP A 272 7.57 -23.08 7.16
N VAL A 273 7.23 -24.35 7.36
CA VAL A 273 7.22 -25.03 8.66
C VAL A 273 8.64 -25.31 9.16
N SER A 274 9.62 -25.49 8.26
CA SER A 274 10.99 -25.86 8.61
C SER A 274 11.68 -24.80 9.48
N ARG A 275 11.28 -23.53 9.34
CA ARG A 275 11.75 -22.40 10.18
C ARG A 275 11.48 -22.60 11.67
N PHE A 276 10.46 -23.38 12.03
CA PHE A 276 10.07 -23.63 13.41
C PHE A 276 10.76 -24.86 14.02
N HIS A 277 11.60 -25.56 13.27
CA HIS A 277 12.26 -26.78 13.73
C HIS A 277 13.18 -26.51 14.93
N GLY A 278 12.92 -27.19 16.05
CA GLY A 278 13.69 -27.04 17.29
C GLY A 278 13.53 -25.67 17.96
N LYS A 279 12.40 -24.98 17.73
CA LYS A 279 12.13 -23.64 18.25
C LYS A 279 11.00 -23.64 19.26
N ARG A 280 11.01 -22.68 20.18
CA ARG A 280 9.93 -22.43 21.14
C ARG A 280 8.89 -21.54 20.48
N VAL A 281 7.71 -22.08 20.22
CA VAL A 281 6.65 -21.39 19.47
C VAL A 281 5.47 -21.09 20.37
N VAL A 282 5.01 -19.85 20.30
CA VAL A 282 3.74 -19.44 20.89
C VAL A 282 2.73 -19.20 19.78
N ILE A 283 1.53 -19.75 19.93
CA ILE A 283 0.41 -19.54 19.01
C ILE A 283 -0.69 -18.80 19.77
N ALA A 284 -1.11 -17.63 19.29
CA ALA A 284 -2.21 -16.88 19.87
C ALA A 284 -3.44 -16.98 18.96
N GLY A 285 -4.50 -17.64 19.42
CA GLY A 285 -5.71 -17.85 18.64
C GLY A 285 -6.58 -18.98 19.20
N GLY A 286 -7.81 -19.11 18.69
CA GLY A 286 -8.73 -20.17 19.11
C GLY A 286 -9.67 -20.67 18.02
N GLY A 287 -9.38 -20.36 16.75
CA GLY A 287 -10.11 -20.88 15.58
C GLY A 287 -9.39 -22.08 14.95
N ASP A 288 -9.91 -22.58 13.83
CA ASP A 288 -9.35 -23.70 13.07
C ASP A 288 -7.85 -23.52 12.76
N SER A 289 -7.47 -22.38 12.17
CA SER A 289 -6.07 -22.11 11.79
C SER A 289 -5.10 -22.23 12.97
N ALA A 290 -5.47 -21.70 14.15
CA ALA A 290 -4.60 -21.77 15.33
C ALA A 290 -4.41 -23.22 15.79
N ALA A 291 -5.48 -24.02 15.73
CA ALA A 291 -5.46 -25.41 16.14
C ALA A 291 -4.70 -26.30 15.14
N ASP A 292 -4.89 -26.09 13.83
CA ASP A 292 -4.16 -26.81 12.77
C ASP A 292 -2.65 -26.52 12.85
N TRP A 293 -2.25 -25.27 13.12
CA TRP A 293 -0.84 -24.93 13.34
C TRP A 293 -0.31 -25.53 14.63
N ALA A 294 -1.09 -25.58 15.70
CA ALA A 294 -0.64 -26.23 16.93
C ALA A 294 -0.36 -27.72 16.72
N VAL A 295 -1.21 -28.41 15.97
CA VAL A 295 -0.99 -29.81 15.58
C VAL A 295 0.26 -29.93 14.71
N SER A 296 0.34 -29.17 13.62
CA SER A 296 1.44 -29.27 12.66
C SER A 296 2.80 -28.92 13.27
N LEU A 297 2.86 -27.89 14.11
CA LEU A 297 4.10 -27.44 14.75
C LEU A 297 4.51 -28.32 15.92
N SER A 298 3.59 -29.09 16.52
CA SER A 298 3.93 -30.03 17.61
C SER A 298 4.88 -31.15 17.19
N GLU A 299 5.00 -31.43 15.89
CA GLU A 299 5.89 -32.46 15.36
C GLU A 299 7.32 -31.96 15.11
N VAL A 300 7.52 -30.64 15.00
CA VAL A 300 8.80 -30.04 14.58
C VAL A 300 9.37 -29.04 15.61
N ALA A 301 8.53 -28.36 16.38
CA ALA A 301 8.98 -27.38 17.35
C ALA A 301 9.55 -28.05 18.60
N ASP A 302 10.43 -27.35 19.31
CA ASP A 302 10.93 -27.79 20.62
C ASP A 302 9.81 -27.70 21.68
N SER A 303 8.99 -26.65 21.61
CA SER A 303 7.78 -26.53 22.41
C SER A 303 6.72 -25.67 21.73
N VAL A 304 5.45 -26.00 21.96
CA VAL A 304 4.30 -25.24 21.45
C VAL A 304 3.38 -24.84 22.61
N HIS A 305 3.16 -23.53 22.75
CA HIS A 305 2.21 -22.95 23.70
C HIS A 305 1.06 -22.30 22.94
N VAL A 306 -0.19 -22.70 23.21
CA VAL A 306 -1.37 -22.12 22.58
C VAL A 306 -2.11 -21.23 23.59
N ILE A 307 -2.23 -19.95 23.28
CA ILE A 307 -2.88 -18.95 24.13
C ILE A 307 -4.29 -18.67 23.59
N HIS A 308 -5.29 -18.79 24.46
CA HIS A 308 -6.64 -18.37 24.13
C HIS A 308 -7.36 -17.69 25.31
N ARG A 309 -8.14 -16.66 25.00
CA ARG A 309 -8.88 -15.85 25.98
C ARG A 309 -10.06 -16.59 26.64
N ARG A 310 -10.44 -17.76 26.11
CA ARG A 310 -11.56 -18.58 26.58
C ARG A 310 -11.11 -20.02 26.70
N HIS A 311 -11.81 -20.81 27.52
CA HIS A 311 -11.61 -22.25 27.59
C HIS A 311 -12.13 -22.99 26.35
N SER A 312 -13.14 -22.43 25.68
CA SER A 312 -13.73 -23.03 24.48
C SER A 312 -13.01 -22.57 23.21
N PHE A 313 -12.54 -23.54 22.42
CA PHE A 313 -12.02 -23.34 21.08
C PHE A 313 -13.14 -23.47 20.04
N ARG A 314 -13.08 -22.67 18.97
CA ARG A 314 -14.02 -22.68 17.86
C ARG A 314 -13.35 -23.28 16.63
N CYS A 315 -13.07 -24.57 16.69
CA CYS A 315 -12.52 -25.33 15.57
C CYS A 315 -13.36 -26.60 15.32
N ALA A 316 -13.13 -27.24 14.18
CA ALA A 316 -13.80 -28.46 13.78
C ALA A 316 -13.66 -29.56 14.85
N PRO A 317 -14.67 -30.42 15.07
CA PRO A 317 -14.64 -31.42 16.15
C PRO A 317 -13.45 -32.39 16.12
N ASN A 318 -12.91 -32.68 14.93
CA ASN A 318 -11.72 -33.53 14.81
C ASN A 318 -10.44 -32.77 15.16
N THR A 319 -10.31 -31.52 14.71
CA THR A 319 -9.18 -30.65 15.05
C THR A 319 -9.13 -30.39 16.56
N LEU A 320 -10.29 -30.15 17.19
CA LEU A 320 -10.39 -29.98 18.63
C LEU A 320 -9.90 -31.23 19.38
N ARG A 321 -10.37 -32.42 18.98
CA ARG A 321 -9.93 -33.69 19.60
C ARG A 321 -8.43 -33.93 19.45
N ASN A 322 -7.84 -33.57 18.32
CA ASN A 322 -6.40 -33.66 18.12
C ASN A 322 -5.64 -32.70 19.05
N LEU A 323 -6.10 -31.44 19.12
CA LEU A 323 -5.52 -30.42 19.98
C LEU A 323 -5.56 -30.83 21.46
N GLU A 324 -6.73 -31.28 21.94
CA GLU A 324 -6.90 -31.79 23.30
C GLU A 324 -6.02 -33.01 23.57
N GLY A 325 -5.98 -33.97 22.65
CA GLY A 325 -5.13 -35.15 22.77
C GLY A 325 -3.63 -34.83 22.82
N LEU A 326 -3.16 -33.83 22.07
CA LEU A 326 -1.78 -33.35 22.15
C LEU A 326 -1.47 -32.71 23.50
N ALA A 327 -2.43 -31.94 24.04
CA ALA A 327 -2.29 -31.31 25.34
C ALA A 327 -2.25 -32.34 26.48
N GLU A 328 -3.12 -33.36 26.43
CA GLU A 328 -3.12 -34.48 27.39
C GLU A 328 -1.81 -35.27 27.38
N ARG A 329 -1.20 -35.46 26.20
CA ARG A 329 0.11 -36.10 26.05
C ARG A 329 1.28 -35.18 26.44
N GLY A 330 1.03 -33.92 26.79
CA GLY A 330 2.06 -32.95 27.13
C GLY A 330 2.91 -32.49 25.95
N GLN A 331 2.48 -32.74 24.70
CA GLN A 331 3.20 -32.33 23.49
C GLN A 331 2.98 -30.85 23.18
N ILE A 332 1.85 -30.29 23.62
CA ILE A 332 1.57 -28.85 23.58
C ILE A 332 1.05 -28.38 24.94
N LYS A 333 1.14 -27.08 25.21
CA LYS A 333 0.59 -26.47 26.41
C LYS A 333 -0.51 -25.47 26.08
N LEU A 334 -1.74 -25.76 26.53
CA LEU A 334 -2.87 -24.85 26.40
C LEU A 334 -2.90 -23.86 27.56
N LEU A 335 -2.80 -22.56 27.27
CA LEU A 335 -2.81 -21.46 28.23
C LEU A 335 -4.12 -20.69 28.10
N VAL A 336 -5.09 -21.07 28.93
CA VAL A 336 -6.45 -20.50 28.97
C VAL A 336 -6.86 -20.19 30.41
N PRO A 337 -7.58 -19.07 30.68
CA PRO A 337 -7.96 -17.99 29.78
C PRO A 337 -6.89 -16.87 29.78
N TYR A 338 -5.97 -16.89 28.81
CA TYR A 338 -4.90 -15.90 28.68
C TYR A 338 -5.00 -15.11 27.37
N GLN A 339 -4.43 -13.91 27.36
CA GLN A 339 -4.19 -13.12 26.15
C GLN A 339 -2.77 -12.56 26.14
N LEU A 340 -2.27 -12.18 24.96
CA LEU A 340 -1.01 -11.45 24.84
C LEU A 340 -1.11 -10.10 25.56
N ALA A 341 -0.04 -9.71 26.25
CA ALA A 341 0.07 -8.48 27.01
C ALA A 341 1.38 -7.71 26.74
N GLY A 342 2.44 -8.39 26.28
CA GLY A 342 3.70 -7.76 25.95
C GLY A 342 4.63 -8.68 25.15
N LEU A 343 5.67 -8.08 24.57
CA LEU A 343 6.70 -8.76 23.78
C LEU A 343 8.06 -8.49 24.43
N GLU A 344 8.92 -9.50 24.47
CA GLU A 344 10.30 -9.36 24.93
C GLU A 344 11.28 -9.86 23.87
N GLY A 345 12.26 -9.03 23.54
CA GLY A 345 13.26 -9.32 22.53
C GLY A 345 14.08 -8.08 22.19
N ASN A 346 15.07 -8.25 21.32
CA ASN A 346 15.92 -7.16 20.81
C ASN A 346 16.07 -7.31 19.30
N ASP A 347 16.23 -6.19 18.58
CA ASP A 347 16.43 -6.15 17.12
C ASP A 347 15.35 -6.87 16.29
N GLY A 348 14.14 -6.98 16.85
CA GLY A 348 13.03 -7.69 16.24
C GLY A 348 13.12 -9.22 16.34
N ILE A 349 13.96 -9.75 17.23
CA ILE A 349 14.04 -11.17 17.56
C ILE A 349 13.46 -11.40 18.95
N LEU A 350 12.37 -12.16 19.01
CA LEU A 350 11.73 -12.56 20.26
C LEU A 350 12.62 -13.49 21.10
N ASN A 351 12.60 -13.30 22.41
CA ASN A 351 13.06 -14.28 23.39
C ASN A 351 11.94 -14.69 24.38
N GLY A 352 10.83 -13.94 24.41
CA GLY A 352 9.68 -14.23 25.26
C GLY A 352 8.46 -13.38 24.92
N VAL A 353 7.31 -13.80 25.43
CA VAL A 353 6.05 -13.07 25.38
C VAL A 353 5.45 -13.00 26.77
N ILE A 354 4.83 -11.86 27.09
CA ILE A 354 4.06 -11.69 28.32
C ILE A 354 2.60 -11.96 28.01
N ILE A 355 1.98 -12.81 28.83
CA ILE A 355 0.56 -13.11 28.72
C ILE A 355 -0.14 -12.76 30.02
N ARG A 356 -1.37 -12.26 29.90
CA ARG A 356 -2.21 -11.86 31.03
C ARG A 356 -3.42 -12.75 31.13
N ASN A 357 -3.69 -13.26 32.33
CA ASN A 357 -4.92 -13.97 32.64
C ASN A 357 -6.11 -13.00 32.55
N ILE A 358 -7.16 -13.36 31.82
CA ILE A 358 -8.32 -12.50 31.61
C ILE A 358 -9.06 -12.20 32.92
N VAL A 359 -9.06 -13.17 33.84
CA VAL A 359 -9.80 -13.14 35.11
C VAL A 359 -8.92 -12.59 36.23
N SER A 360 -7.80 -13.24 36.55
CA SER A 360 -6.96 -12.86 37.70
C SER A 360 -6.11 -11.61 37.44
N LYS A 361 -5.96 -11.20 36.18
CA LYS A 361 -5.03 -10.13 35.72
C LYS A 361 -3.55 -10.42 35.99
N GLU A 362 -3.22 -11.63 36.46
CA GLU A 362 -1.86 -12.08 36.61
C GLU A 362 -1.14 -12.13 35.26
N GLU A 363 0.11 -11.67 35.23
CA GLU A 363 0.97 -11.74 34.07
C GLU A 363 2.05 -12.78 34.28
N ILE A 364 2.25 -13.61 33.27
CA ILE A 364 3.31 -14.61 33.25
C ILE A 364 4.10 -14.47 31.95
N ARG A 365 5.41 -14.70 32.07
CA ARG A 365 6.34 -14.72 30.94
C ARG A 365 6.42 -16.13 30.36
N ILE A 366 6.30 -16.23 29.04
CA ILE A 366 6.52 -17.46 28.28
C ILE A 366 7.72 -17.26 27.38
N ASP A 367 8.69 -18.15 27.51
CA ASP A 367 9.85 -18.24 26.63
C ASP A 367 9.43 -18.58 25.19
N ALA A 368 9.86 -17.78 24.22
CA ALA A 368 9.43 -17.91 22.84
C ALA A 368 10.48 -17.37 21.86
N ASP A 369 10.80 -18.17 20.85
CA ASP A 369 11.60 -17.72 19.70
C ASP A 369 10.70 -17.16 18.59
N PHE A 370 9.46 -17.67 18.52
CA PHE A 370 8.47 -17.28 17.52
C PHE A 370 7.08 -17.10 18.12
N LEU A 371 6.36 -16.09 17.65
CA LEU A 371 4.93 -15.90 17.92
C LEU A 371 4.15 -15.98 16.61
N LEU A 372 3.22 -16.93 16.55
CA LEU A 372 2.22 -17.04 15.50
C LEU A 372 0.90 -16.45 15.98
N HIS A 373 0.53 -15.28 15.47
CA HIS A 373 -0.74 -14.66 15.78
C HIS A 373 -1.81 -15.07 14.76
N SER A 374 -2.56 -16.12 15.09
CA SER A 374 -3.55 -16.74 14.21
C SER A 374 -4.97 -16.30 14.58
N LEU A 375 -5.21 -14.99 14.63
CA LEU A 375 -6.56 -14.43 14.64
C LEU A 375 -7.04 -14.18 13.20
N GLU A 376 -8.37 -14.22 13.02
CA GLU A 376 -9.01 -13.89 11.75
C GLU A 376 -8.49 -12.54 11.23
N PHE A 377 -8.10 -12.49 9.95
CA PHE A 377 -7.73 -11.25 9.29
C PHE A 377 -8.86 -10.24 9.47
N GLN A 378 -8.50 -9.02 9.89
CA GLN A 378 -9.47 -7.94 9.98
C GLN A 378 -9.69 -7.40 8.58
N GLN A 379 -10.95 -7.44 8.15
CA GLN A 379 -11.40 -6.62 7.02
C GLN A 379 -11.44 -5.19 7.51
N ASN A 380 -10.46 -4.40 7.10
CA ASN A 380 -10.59 -2.97 7.17
C ASN A 380 -11.28 -2.54 5.88
N SER A 381 -12.20 -1.57 5.97
CA SER A 381 -12.61 -0.79 4.81
C SER A 381 -11.37 -0.03 4.34
N GLY A 382 -10.49 -0.70 3.61
CA GLY A 382 -9.23 -0.11 3.13
C GLY A 382 -9.55 1.21 2.46
N GLN A 383 -8.64 2.17 2.61
CA GLN A 383 -8.75 3.41 1.86
C GLN A 383 -8.77 3.05 0.38
N LEU A 384 -9.92 3.21 -0.26
CA LEU A 384 -9.97 3.25 -1.71
C LEU A 384 -9.18 4.49 -2.14
N PRO A 385 -8.49 4.45 -3.29
CA PRO A 385 -7.67 5.56 -3.70
C PRO A 385 -8.47 6.86 -3.73
N THR A 386 -8.04 7.84 -2.94
CA THR A 386 -8.72 9.12 -2.82
C THR A 386 -8.50 9.94 -4.10
N GLY A 387 -9.54 10.60 -4.62
CA GLY A 387 -9.44 11.53 -5.76
C GLY A 387 -10.31 11.20 -6.99
N ALA A 388 -10.86 9.98 -7.11
CA ALA A 388 -11.58 9.55 -8.33
C ALA A 388 -13.04 9.08 -8.12
N LEU A 389 -13.57 9.03 -6.89
CA LEU A 389 -14.85 8.37 -6.60
C LEU A 389 -15.71 9.13 -5.59
N GLU A 390 -17.00 9.31 -5.92
CA GLU A 390 -18.05 9.47 -4.91
C GLU A 390 -18.45 8.08 -4.39
N LEU A 391 -18.16 7.79 -3.12
CA LEU A 391 -18.60 6.57 -2.44
C LEU A 391 -19.98 6.78 -1.81
N ARG A 392 -20.97 5.98 -2.21
CA ARG A 392 -22.25 5.85 -1.50
C ARG A 392 -22.31 4.50 -0.81
N VAL A 393 -22.13 4.51 0.52
CA VAL A 393 -22.32 3.32 1.35
C VAL A 393 -23.80 3.19 1.69
N PHE A 394 -24.46 2.20 1.10
CA PHE A 394 -25.79 1.79 1.51
C PHE A 394 -25.66 0.75 2.62
N THR A 395 -25.80 1.17 3.88
CA THR A 395 -26.01 0.24 4.99
C THR A 395 -27.44 -0.29 4.91
N TYR A 396 -27.59 -1.59 4.62
CA TYR A 396 -28.84 -2.28 4.91
C TYR A 396 -29.04 -2.29 6.43
N ARG A 397 -30.11 -1.63 6.90
CA ARG A 397 -30.59 -1.76 8.28
C ARG A 397 -31.39 -3.04 8.46
#